data_AF-A0A4Y8LN43-F1
#
_entry.id   AF-A0A4Y8LN43-F1
#
_cell.length_a   1.000
_cell.length_b   1.000
_cell.length_c   1.000
_cell.angle_alpha   90.00
_cell.angle_beta   90.00
_cell.angle_gamma   90.00
#
_symmetry.space_group_name_H-M   'P 1'
#
loop_
_entity.id
_entity.type
_entity.pdbx_description
1 polymer ?
#
loop_
_entity_poly.entity_id
_entity_poly.type
_entity_poly.pdbx_seq_one_letter_code
_entity_poly.pdbx_strand_id
1 'polypeptide(L)'
;MAVKELNAKEQHYADTREEAEKVVEDAKSDIYLTSWKISEKHNKYGTYFLIDLAFSYDTPREIMENAPSKSEEPVKDLHEGVEYNVESDGTVKLNDDQEDDE
;
A
#
# COMPACT_ATOMS: atom_id res chain seq x y z
N MET A 1 2.73 -9.79 12.01
CA MET A 1 1.85 -8.71 11.52
C MET A 1 0.48 -9.33 11.30
N ALA A 2 -0.56 -8.82 11.96
CA ALA A 2 -1.92 -9.31 11.70
C ALA A 2 -2.30 -8.91 10.27
N VAL A 3 -2.72 -9.88 9.46
CA VAL A 3 -3.19 -9.62 8.09
C VAL A 3 -4.53 -8.91 8.23
N LYS A 4 -4.51 -7.58 8.17
CA LYS A 4 -5.72 -6.76 8.18
C LYS A 4 -6.42 -7.01 6.85
N GLU A 5 -7.69 -7.40 6.89
CA GLU A 5 -8.47 -7.64 5.67
C GLU A 5 -8.50 -6.37 4.84
N LEU A 6 -8.28 -6.51 3.52
CA LEU A 6 -8.19 -5.37 2.60
C LEU A 6 -9.45 -4.50 2.63
N ASN A 7 -10.61 -5.13 2.82
CA ASN A 7 -11.89 -4.46 3.01
C ASN A 7 -12.49 -4.92 4.33
N ALA A 8 -12.51 -4.04 5.33
CA ALA A 8 -13.11 -4.32 6.62
C ALA A 8 -14.44 -3.59 6.73
N LYS A 9 -15.50 -4.32 7.10
CA LYS A 9 -16.82 -3.75 7.41
C LYS A 9 -17.07 -3.94 8.89
N GLU A 10 -17.21 -2.84 9.61
CA GLU A 10 -17.57 -2.84 11.02
C GLU A 10 -18.99 -2.33 11.19
N GLN A 11 -19.73 -2.96 12.11
CA GLN A 11 -21.05 -2.50 12.47
C GLN A 11 -21.08 -2.25 13.97
N HIS A 12 -21.43 -1.03 14.35
CA HIS A 12 -21.56 -0.60 15.74
C HIS A 12 -23.02 -0.35 16.07
N TYR A 13 -23.35 -0.55 17.34
CA TYR A 13 -24.67 -0.30 17.88
C TYR A 13 -24.57 0.82 18.90
N ALA A 14 -25.50 1.77 18.85
CA ALA A 14 -25.62 2.85 19.82
C ALA A 14 -27.08 3.04 20.22
N ASP A 15 -27.32 3.28 21.50
CA ASP A 15 -28.66 3.56 22.03
C ASP A 15 -29.02 5.05 21.87
N THR A 16 -28.01 5.92 21.82
CA THR A 16 -28.20 7.36 21.66
C THR A 16 -27.60 7.86 20.35
N ARG A 17 -28.16 8.97 19.84
CA ARG A 17 -27.63 9.62 18.65
C ARG A 17 -26.24 10.20 18.88
N GLU A 18 -26.00 10.74 20.07
CA GLU A 18 -24.71 11.33 20.47
C GLU A 18 -23.59 10.29 20.43
N GLU A 19 -23.85 9.08 20.93
CA GLU A 19 -22.90 7.97 20.82
C GLU A 19 -22.67 7.54 19.37
N ALA A 20 -23.73 7.47 18.56
CA ALA A 20 -23.60 7.13 17.15
C ALA A 20 -22.74 8.14 16.39
N GLU A 21 -22.91 9.43 16.66
CA GLU A 21 -22.12 10.51 16.06
C GLU A 21 -20.67 10.46 16.54
N LYS A 22 -20.42 10.15 17.82
CA LYS A 22 -19.06 9.98 18.35
C LYS A 22 -18.32 8.81 17.69
N VAL A 23 -18.97 7.67 17.47
CA VAL A 23 -18.36 6.52 16.77
C VAL A 23 -17.98 6.90 15.34
N VAL A 24 -18.83 7.68 14.65
CA VAL A 24 -18.52 8.17 13.30
C VAL A 24 -17.39 9.21 13.32
N GLU A 25 -17.32 10.07 14.34
CA GLU A 25 -16.24 11.05 14.50
C GLU A 25 -14.89 10.37 14.73
N ASP A 26 -14.85 9.38 15.62
CA ASP A 26 -13.67 8.55 15.85
C ASP A 26 -13.26 7.83 14.56
N ALA A 27 -14.21 7.26 13.82
CA ALA A 27 -13.94 6.58 12.55
C ALA A 27 -13.43 7.53 11.45
N LYS A 28 -13.93 8.79 11.40
CA LYS A 28 -13.47 9.82 10.45
C LYS A 28 -12.01 10.21 10.67
N SER A 29 -11.46 9.98 11.86
CA SER A 29 -10.03 10.20 12.12
C SER A 29 -9.13 9.17 11.42
N ASP A 30 -9.69 8.02 11.00
CA ASP A 30 -8.97 7.00 10.25
C ASP A 30 -8.97 7.34 8.74
N ILE A 31 -7.77 7.37 8.15
CA ILE A 31 -7.54 7.68 6.73
C ILE A 31 -8.16 6.62 5.82
N TYR A 32 -8.30 5.39 6.32
CA TYR A 32 -8.80 4.26 5.54
C TYR A 32 -10.33 4.15 5.53
N LEU A 33 -11.04 5.04 6.23
CA LEU A 33 -12.50 5.06 6.20
C LEU A 33 -13.00 5.48 4.81
N THR A 34 -13.64 4.55 4.11
CA THR A 34 -14.18 4.79 2.77
C THR A 34 -15.64 5.24 2.82
N SER A 35 -16.43 4.68 3.74
CA SER A 35 -17.83 5.06 3.88
C SER A 35 -18.37 4.82 5.28
N TRP A 36 -19.33 5.63 5.68
CA TRP A 36 -20.04 5.50 6.95
C TRP A 36 -21.53 5.75 6.74
N LYS A 37 -22.38 5.06 7.51
CA LYS A 37 -23.82 5.23 7.49
C LYS A 37 -24.41 5.02 8.87
N ILE A 38 -25.23 5.96 9.32
CA ILE A 38 -26.04 5.81 10.54
C ILE A 38 -27.46 5.47 10.12
N SER A 39 -27.98 4.35 10.62
CA SER A 39 -29.35 3.89 10.40
C SER A 39 -30.11 3.92 11.71
N GLU A 40 -31.07 4.83 11.83
CA GLU A 40 -32.00 4.86 12.96
C GLU A 40 -33.05 3.75 12.78
N LYS A 41 -33.19 2.90 13.79
CA LYS A 41 -34.16 1.81 13.83
C LYS A 41 -34.96 1.87 15.12
N HIS A 42 -36.20 1.38 15.06
CA HIS A 42 -37.09 1.30 16.20
C HIS A 42 -37.38 -0.17 16.51
N ASN A 43 -37.34 -0.54 17.79
CA ASN A 43 -37.78 -1.84 18.28
C ASN A 43 -38.84 -1.65 19.39
N LYS A 44 -39.31 -2.76 19.99
CA LYS A 44 -40.30 -2.74 21.07
C LYS A 44 -39.83 -1.99 22.34
N TYR A 45 -38.52 -1.83 22.50
CA TYR A 45 -37.86 -1.25 23.68
C TYR A 45 -37.38 0.21 23.45
N GLY A 46 -37.45 0.73 22.23
CA GLY A 46 -37.06 2.11 21.91
C GLY A 46 -36.41 2.26 20.54
N THR A 47 -35.81 3.43 20.34
CA THR A 47 -35.00 3.74 19.15
C THR A 47 -33.55 3.37 19.41
N TYR A 48 -32.89 2.78 18.42
CA TYR A 48 -31.46 2.49 18.42
C TYR A 48 -30.85 2.86 17.08
N PHE A 49 -29.55 3.07 17.07
CA PHE A 49 -28.78 3.47 15.90
C PHE A 49 -27.79 2.36 15.55
N LEU A 50 -27.81 1.95 14.29
CA LEU A 50 -26.77 1.09 13.71
C LEU A 50 -25.83 1.96 12.90
N ILE A 51 -24.54 1.88 13.21
CA ILE A 51 -23.48 2.56 12.48
C ILE A 51 -22.75 1.52 11.64
N ASP A 52 -22.89 1.62 10.32
CA ASP A 52 -22.13 0.83 9.36
C ASP A 52 -20.89 1.63 8.96
N LEU A 53 -19.70 1.09 9.20
CA LEU A 53 -18.41 1.65 8.80
C LEU A 53 -17.74 0.70 7.81
N ALA A 54 -17.21 1.24 6.71
CA ALA A 54 -16.42 0.46 5.76
C ALA A 54 -15.04 1.10 5.60
N PHE A 55 -14.02 0.29 5.84
CA PHE A 55 -12.62 0.63 5.69
C PHE A 55 -12.04 -0.12 4.49
N SER A 56 -11.27 0.58 3.68
CA SER A 56 -10.49 0.01 2.58
C SER A 56 -9.03 0.34 2.84
N TYR A 57 -8.21 -0.69 2.96
CA TYR A 57 -6.77 -0.54 3.11
C TYR A 57 -6.09 -0.71 1.76
N ASP A 58 -5.06 0.08 1.50
CA ASP A 58 -4.33 0.00 0.24
C ASP A 58 -3.67 -1.37 0.08
N THR A 59 -3.80 -1.94 -1.11
CA THR A 59 -3.02 -3.12 -1.47
C THR A 59 -1.53 -2.76 -1.56
N PRO A 60 -0.61 -3.74 -1.36
CA PRO A 60 0.81 -3.52 -1.65
C PRO A 60 1.06 -2.99 -3.07
N ARG A 61 0.18 -3.33 -4.03
CA ARG A 61 0.23 -2.81 -5.40
C ARG A 61 -0.06 -1.31 -5.46
N GLU A 62 -1.11 -0.83 -4.79
CA GLU A 62 -1.44 0.60 -4.74
C GLU A 62 -0.36 1.42 -4.03
N ILE A 63 0.25 0.88 -2.98
CA ILE A 63 1.38 1.52 -2.30
C ILE A 63 2.60 1.64 -3.24
N MET A 64 2.85 0.62 -4.07
CA MET A 64 3.94 0.66 -5.07
C MET A 64 3.63 1.61 -6.23
N GLU A 65 2.36 1.73 -6.64
CA GLU A 65 1.92 2.62 -7.73
C GLU A 65 1.88 4.09 -7.31
N ASN A 66 1.59 4.36 -6.03
CA ASN A 66 1.49 5.70 -5.47
C ASN A 66 2.78 6.17 -4.78
N ALA A 67 3.80 5.31 -4.69
CA ALA A 67 5.14 5.75 -4.34
C ALA A 67 5.59 6.76 -5.39
N PRO A 68 6.14 7.94 -5.00
CA PRO A 68 6.77 8.81 -5.98
C PRO A 68 7.76 7.92 -6.72
N SER A 69 7.67 7.88 -8.05
CA SER A 69 8.70 7.26 -8.88
C SER A 69 9.99 7.87 -8.36
N LYS A 70 10.74 7.07 -7.59
CA LYS A 70 12.07 7.46 -7.14
C LYS A 70 12.71 7.87 -8.44
N SER A 71 13.05 9.16 -8.50
CA SER A 71 13.58 9.85 -9.66
C SER A 71 14.34 8.86 -10.53
N GLU A 72 14.10 8.90 -11.83
CA GLU A 72 15.02 8.37 -12.83
C GLU A 72 16.40 9.05 -12.63
N GLU A 73 17.11 8.72 -11.56
CA GLU A 73 18.53 8.53 -11.67
C GLU A 73 18.62 7.24 -12.46
N PRO A 74 19.09 7.29 -13.72
CA PRO A 74 19.30 6.06 -14.46
C PRO A 74 20.18 5.21 -13.56
N VAL A 75 19.63 4.09 -13.09
CA VAL A 75 20.45 2.99 -12.61
C VAL A 75 21.32 2.72 -13.82
N LYS A 76 22.54 3.23 -13.81
CA LYS A 76 23.57 2.79 -14.73
C LYS A 76 23.74 1.32 -14.35
N ASP A 77 22.94 0.47 -14.98
CA ASP A 77 23.31 -0.91 -15.25
C ASP A 77 24.58 -0.81 -16.09
N LEU A 78 25.69 -0.51 -15.43
CA LEU A 78 27.02 -0.51 -15.99
C LEU A 78 27.48 -1.98 -15.97
N HIS A 79 26.69 -2.86 -16.57
CA HIS A 79 27.23 -4.10 -17.12
C HIS A 79 27.90 -3.73 -18.44
N GLU A 80 28.90 -2.85 -18.36
CA GLU A 80 29.77 -2.56 -19.49
C GLU A 80 30.57 -3.84 -19.70
N GLY A 81 30.14 -4.62 -20.70
CA GLY A 81 30.76 -5.90 -21.00
C GLY A 81 32.27 -5.72 -21.16
N VAL A 82 33.03 -6.73 -20.75
CA VAL A 82 34.50 -6.67 -20.80
C VAL A 82 34.95 -6.41 -22.23
N GLU A 83 35.71 -5.33 -22.41
CA GLU A 83 36.24 -4.97 -23.72
C GLU A 83 37.23 -6.05 -24.18
N TYR A 84 36.98 -6.63 -25.36
CA TYR A 84 37.83 -7.65 -25.95
C TYR A 84 38.30 -7.21 -27.33
N ASN A 85 39.53 -7.56 -27.68
CA ASN A 85 40.05 -7.39 -29.03
C ASN A 85 40.34 -8.76 -29.66
N VAL A 86 39.95 -8.90 -30.93
CA VAL A 86 40.21 -10.12 -31.71
C VAL A 86 41.38 -9.87 -32.64
N GLU A 87 42.42 -10.68 -32.50
CA GLU A 87 43.60 -10.64 -33.36
C GLU A 87 43.31 -11.34 -34.72
N SER A 88 44.12 -11.06 -35.73
CA SER A 88 43.90 -11.59 -37.11
C SER A 88 44.10 -13.11 -37.22
N ASP A 89 44.61 -13.75 -36.18
CA ASP A 89 44.75 -15.19 -36.00
C ASP A 89 43.50 -15.84 -35.37
N GLY A 90 42.51 -15.04 -34.97
CA GLY A 90 41.28 -15.49 -34.32
C GLY A 90 41.37 -15.61 -32.80
N THR A 91 42.48 -15.21 -32.18
CA THR A 91 42.67 -15.21 -30.72
C THR A 91 42.02 -13.98 -30.09
N VAL A 92 41.39 -14.14 -28.92
CA VAL A 92 40.75 -13.05 -28.17
C VAL A 92 41.60 -12.65 -26.97
N LYS A 93 41.92 -11.36 -26.83
CA LYS A 93 42.63 -10.80 -25.67
C LYS A 93 41.72 -9.85 -24.90
N LEU A 94 41.73 -9.99 -23.58
CA LEU A 94 41.07 -9.09 -22.62
C LEU A 94 42.14 -8.14 -22.07
N ASN A 95 41.77 -6.90 -21.72
CA ASN A 95 42.69 -5.95 -21.08
C ASN A 95 42.83 -6.32 -19.59
N ASP A 96 44.05 -6.56 -19.11
CA ASP A 96 44.35 -7.04 -17.75
C ASP A 96 44.05 -6.03 -16.61
N ASP A 97 43.60 -4.81 -16.90
CA ASP A 97 43.25 -3.79 -15.89
C ASP A 97 41.85 -3.99 -15.27
N GLN A 98 41.23 -5.16 -15.46
CA GLN A 98 39.99 -5.55 -14.78
C GLN A 98 40.21 -6.83 -13.95
N GLU A 99 41.04 -6.71 -12.90
CA GLU A 99 41.07 -7.68 -11.81
C GLU A 99 39.80 -7.49 -10.95
N ASP A 100 38.96 -8.51 -10.92
CA ASP A 100 37.89 -8.67 -9.94
C ASP A 100 38.48 -8.61 -8.50
N ASP A 101 38.02 -7.65 -7.69
CA ASP A 101 38.13 -7.70 -6.23
C ASP A 101 37.37 -8.96 -5.75
N GLU A 102 38.13 -9.98 -5.31
CA GLU A 102 37.63 -11.23 -4.71
C GLU A 102 37.01 -11.03 -3.30
#